data_AF-A0A965F0K9-F1
#
_entry.id   AF-A0A965F0K9-F1
#
_cell.length_a   1.000
_cell.length_b   1.000
_cell.length_c   1.000
_cell.angle_alpha   90.00
_cell.angle_beta   90.00
_cell.angle_gamma   90.00
#
_symmetry.space_group_name_H-M   'P 1'
#
loop_
_entity.id
_entity.type
_entity.pdbx_description
1 polymer ?
#
loop_
_entity_poly.entity_id
_entity_poly.type
_entity_poly.pdbx_seq_one_letter_code
_entity_poly.pdbx_strand_id
1 'polypeptide(L)'
;MASKKKGQLTKYCRIFQWLQARDPDFAGAIRDLCLEALLNPSGRSPGVTFLYPKDKAYRDDIIEKAYSDDANEAAKHIESLIIPDALLQCSDFQRRPVGSRLGVKYAVESAGQGKVKLANGVELAAVEDFHTGEWREADIAIWYVVKGRLPLSGESYKPPPRERKAKGGAEGAPLVLLNNRQLAASKVEAAFDKTMREGKIHLDHPYLGKVVSLMNYLQHHSPDTFQTVLPILDYDPIVSYYLLLEPYKNPSSGPYLIPDSLVEGEGGWNNADAYGNAVEEYVALFTNLPNSQVTSATDLQTGDPVIPYVFRDQPYIATQVDLVRQQCEGNPRNIQSIIEDAYALLGGQNTVGGVGPILPTSTKGAIAGSKKFWQDQFRFIVGMALQRMYSGPYNTATFDKIIEDLRNAHPGNNYGSEINLTELMKASAVKTSAFMVASKFVRSTDFLYTPPSPNTIGANQASMDDPTDSNVLNRNALAFSRLRKTGGMVRTDLTSRARQEIEHYVRTNGSLPPSVLALLPRGAH
;
A
#
# COMPACT_ATOMS: atom_id res chain seq x y z
N MET A 1 25.82 -49.25 -0.85
CA MET A 1 25.68 -47.85 -0.39
C MET A 1 24.22 -47.63 -0.02
N ALA A 2 23.91 -47.50 1.27
CA ALA A 2 22.55 -47.24 1.72
C ALA A 2 22.18 -45.78 1.40
N SER A 3 21.18 -45.59 0.52
CA SER A 3 20.61 -44.28 0.23
C SER A 3 20.00 -43.69 1.51
N LYS A 4 20.59 -42.59 1.99
CA LYS A 4 20.02 -41.80 3.10
C LYS A 4 18.64 -41.30 2.67
N LYS A 5 17.57 -41.75 3.35
CA LYS A 5 16.23 -41.14 3.26
C LYS A 5 16.38 -39.63 3.44
N LYS A 6 15.99 -38.84 2.43
CA LYS A 6 15.87 -37.38 2.54
C LYS A 6 15.07 -37.06 3.81
N GLY A 7 15.59 -36.18 4.66
CA GLY A 7 14.93 -35.79 5.90
C GLY A 7 13.49 -35.36 5.63
N GLN A 8 12.55 -35.99 6.33
CA GLN A 8 11.14 -35.63 6.26
C GLN A 8 10.98 -34.22 6.83
N LEU A 9 10.28 -33.35 6.08
CA LEU A 9 9.99 -32.00 6.54
C LEU A 9 9.21 -32.06 7.86
N THR A 10 9.63 -31.27 8.85
CA THR A 10 8.92 -31.19 10.15
C THR A 10 7.82 -30.14 10.16
N LYS A 11 7.84 -29.20 9.19
CA LYS A 11 6.81 -28.19 8.97
C LYS A 11 6.41 -28.14 7.50
N TYR A 12 5.12 -27.98 7.23
CA TYR A 12 4.54 -27.99 5.89
C TYR A 12 3.81 -26.67 5.63
N CYS A 13 4.03 -26.07 4.44
CA CYS A 13 3.31 -24.85 4.05
C CYS A 13 1.99 -25.15 3.33
N ARG A 14 1.76 -26.41 2.93
CA ARG A 14 0.57 -26.91 2.22
C ARG A 14 0.21 -28.32 2.67
N ILE A 15 -1.08 -28.63 2.75
CA ILE A 15 -1.60 -29.99 3.03
C ILE A 15 -1.07 -31.00 2.00
N PHE A 16 -1.05 -30.61 0.73
CA PHE A 16 -0.61 -31.51 -0.34
C PHE A 16 0.85 -31.95 -0.21
N GLN A 17 1.75 -31.12 0.31
CA GLN A 17 3.14 -31.49 0.56
C GLN A 17 3.28 -32.53 1.69
N TRP A 18 2.45 -32.42 2.72
CA TRP A 18 2.38 -33.44 3.78
C TRP A 18 1.87 -34.77 3.21
N LEU A 19 0.84 -34.70 2.37
CA LEU A 19 0.29 -35.88 1.73
C LEU A 19 1.30 -36.57 0.80
N GLN A 20 2.02 -35.82 -0.04
CA GLN A 20 3.08 -36.37 -0.91
C GLN A 20 4.19 -37.09 -0.14
N ALA A 21 4.53 -36.61 1.06
CA ALA A 21 5.55 -37.23 1.89
C ALA A 21 5.08 -38.56 2.53
N ARG A 22 3.76 -38.74 2.69
CA ARG A 22 3.17 -39.84 3.46
C ARG A 22 2.47 -40.89 2.59
N ASP A 23 1.80 -40.43 1.54
CA ASP A 23 0.96 -41.24 0.67
C ASP A 23 1.06 -40.69 -0.77
N PRO A 24 2.19 -40.95 -1.46
CA PRO A 24 2.45 -40.39 -2.78
C PRO A 24 1.44 -40.87 -3.84
N ASP A 25 0.90 -42.08 -3.70
CA ASP A 25 -0.07 -42.64 -4.64
C ASP A 25 -1.42 -41.93 -4.49
N PHE A 26 -1.89 -41.71 -3.26
CA PHE A 26 -3.10 -40.95 -3.03
C PHE A 26 -2.94 -39.46 -3.40
N ALA A 27 -1.76 -38.88 -3.14
CA ALA A 27 -1.44 -37.54 -3.63
C ALA A 27 -1.42 -37.48 -5.17
N GLY A 28 -0.91 -38.52 -5.83
CA GLY A 28 -0.93 -38.68 -7.28
C GLY A 28 -2.34 -38.62 -7.83
N ALA A 29 -3.24 -39.47 -7.32
CA ALA A 29 -4.64 -39.49 -7.72
C ALA A 29 -5.34 -38.12 -7.57
N ILE A 30 -5.12 -37.41 -6.46
CA ILE A 30 -5.69 -36.06 -6.23
C ILE A 30 -5.18 -35.06 -7.28
N ARG A 31 -3.88 -35.08 -7.60
CA ARG A 31 -3.29 -34.17 -8.58
C ARG A 31 -3.76 -34.49 -9.99
N ASP A 32 -3.80 -35.76 -10.35
CA ASP A 32 -4.16 -36.21 -11.70
C ASP A 32 -5.64 -35.94 -12.00
N LEU A 33 -6.50 -35.89 -10.97
CA LEU A 33 -7.89 -35.40 -11.05
C LEU A 33 -8.03 -33.86 -10.98
N CYS A 34 -6.92 -33.11 -10.96
CA CYS A 34 -6.89 -31.64 -10.84
C CYS A 34 -7.51 -31.08 -9.55
N LEU A 35 -7.57 -31.87 -8.47
CA LEU A 35 -8.19 -31.48 -7.20
C LEU A 35 -7.19 -30.91 -6.17
N GLU A 36 -5.90 -30.85 -6.50
CA GLU A 36 -4.85 -30.28 -5.64
C GLU A 36 -5.21 -28.86 -5.15
N ALA A 37 -5.80 -28.04 -6.01
CA ALA A 37 -6.17 -26.67 -5.68
C ALA A 37 -7.20 -26.59 -4.53
N LEU A 38 -8.02 -27.62 -4.33
CA LEU A 38 -9.04 -27.68 -3.28
C LEU A 38 -8.43 -27.86 -1.88
N LEU A 39 -7.19 -28.35 -1.80
CA LEU A 39 -6.43 -28.49 -0.55
C LEU A 39 -5.74 -27.18 -0.12
N ASN A 40 -5.93 -26.09 -0.87
CA ASN A 40 -5.41 -24.78 -0.52
C ASN A 40 -6.51 -23.88 0.05
N PRO A 41 -6.20 -23.02 1.04
CA PRO A 41 -7.13 -21.99 1.49
C PRO A 41 -7.57 -21.11 0.31
N SER A 42 -8.89 -20.97 0.15
CA SER A 42 -9.46 -20.11 -0.89
C SER A 42 -9.77 -18.74 -0.32
N GLY A 43 -9.73 -17.68 -1.14
CA GLY A 43 -10.11 -16.33 -0.69
C GLY A 43 -11.56 -16.21 -0.19
N ARG A 44 -12.41 -17.23 -0.43
CA ARG A 44 -13.83 -17.27 -0.05
C ARG A 44 -14.11 -18.06 1.23
N SER A 45 -13.19 -18.94 1.67
CA SER A 45 -13.36 -19.79 2.86
C SER A 45 -12.41 -19.35 3.99
N PRO A 46 -12.79 -19.54 5.27
CA PRO A 46 -11.95 -19.20 6.41
C PRO A 46 -10.68 -20.06 6.52
N GLY A 47 -10.66 -21.22 5.86
CA GLY A 47 -9.49 -22.09 5.78
C GLY A 47 -9.81 -23.35 4.99
N VAL A 48 -9.02 -24.39 5.20
CA VAL A 48 -9.27 -25.74 4.69
C VAL A 48 -8.83 -26.82 5.69
N THR A 49 -9.67 -27.82 5.88
CA THR A 49 -9.36 -29.00 6.68
C THR A 49 -9.45 -30.22 5.80
N PHE A 50 -8.39 -31.02 5.77
CA PHE A 50 -8.37 -32.28 5.05
C PHE A 50 -8.55 -33.46 6.00
N LEU A 51 -9.47 -34.35 5.64
CA LEU A 51 -9.76 -35.57 6.38
C LEU A 51 -9.01 -36.72 5.70
N TYR A 52 -7.85 -37.11 6.22
CA TYR A 52 -7.06 -38.20 5.67
C TYR A 52 -7.62 -39.56 6.15
N PRO A 53 -8.12 -40.44 5.28
CA PRO A 53 -8.55 -41.77 5.70
C PRO A 53 -7.36 -42.55 6.25
N LYS A 54 -7.44 -43.11 7.46
CA LYS A 54 -6.35 -43.93 8.00
C LYS A 54 -6.38 -45.35 7.43
N ASP A 55 -7.58 -45.85 7.14
CA ASP A 55 -7.81 -47.12 6.45
C ASP A 55 -7.26 -47.07 5.02
N LYS A 56 -6.33 -47.97 4.72
CA LYS A 56 -5.72 -48.09 3.39
C LYS A 56 -6.75 -48.54 2.35
N ALA A 57 -7.67 -49.44 2.71
CA ALA A 57 -8.68 -49.94 1.78
C ALA A 57 -9.61 -48.81 1.28
N TYR A 58 -9.89 -47.82 2.13
CA TYR A 58 -10.64 -46.64 1.72
C TYR A 58 -9.85 -45.78 0.73
N ARG A 59 -8.54 -45.59 0.92
CA ARG A 59 -7.71 -44.83 -0.02
C ARG A 59 -7.53 -45.57 -1.35
N ASP A 60 -7.26 -46.87 -1.30
CA ASP A 60 -7.09 -47.73 -2.48
C ASP A 60 -8.36 -47.72 -3.34
N ASP A 61 -9.54 -47.82 -2.72
CA ASP A 61 -10.84 -47.76 -3.40
C ASP A 61 -11.07 -46.42 -4.13
N ILE A 62 -10.54 -45.30 -3.62
CA ILE A 62 -10.59 -44.00 -4.30
C ILE A 62 -9.57 -43.94 -5.44
N ILE A 63 -8.35 -44.45 -5.22
CA ILE A 63 -7.29 -44.49 -6.24
C ILE A 63 -7.71 -45.36 -7.43
N GLU A 64 -8.27 -46.54 -7.17
CA GLU A 64 -8.78 -47.43 -8.22
C GLU A 64 -9.85 -46.72 -9.05
N LYS A 65 -10.83 -46.07 -8.41
CA LYS A 65 -11.85 -45.28 -9.11
C LYS A 65 -11.23 -44.14 -9.94
N ALA A 66 -10.22 -43.46 -9.41
CA ALA A 66 -9.57 -42.33 -10.08
C ALA A 66 -8.91 -42.71 -11.41
N TYR A 67 -8.44 -43.96 -11.53
CA TYR A 67 -7.81 -44.49 -12.73
C TYR A 67 -8.72 -45.47 -13.52
N SER A 68 -10.03 -45.38 -13.29
CA SER A 68 -11.06 -46.17 -13.99
C SER A 68 -12.08 -45.24 -14.68
N ASP A 69 -13.14 -45.82 -15.26
CA ASP A 69 -14.26 -45.07 -15.82
C ASP A 69 -15.09 -44.31 -14.75
N ASP A 70 -14.87 -44.61 -13.45
CA ASP A 70 -15.56 -43.99 -12.31
C ASP A 70 -14.80 -42.80 -11.71
N ALA A 71 -13.94 -42.12 -12.48
CA ALA A 71 -13.14 -40.99 -12.00
C ALA A 71 -13.96 -39.86 -11.34
N ASN A 72 -15.21 -39.67 -11.78
CA ASN A 72 -16.13 -38.71 -11.17
C ASN A 72 -16.57 -39.12 -9.75
N GLU A 73 -16.73 -40.41 -9.48
CA GLU A 73 -17.02 -40.91 -8.13
C GLU A 73 -15.79 -40.77 -7.22
N ALA A 74 -14.58 -40.99 -7.76
CA ALA A 74 -13.35 -40.70 -7.03
C ALA A 74 -13.27 -39.22 -6.62
N ALA A 75 -13.61 -38.30 -7.53
CA ALA A 75 -13.65 -36.87 -7.25
C ALA A 75 -14.65 -36.53 -6.14
N LYS A 76 -15.87 -37.10 -6.14
CA LYS A 76 -16.85 -36.92 -5.06
C LYS A 76 -16.32 -37.40 -3.71
N HIS A 77 -15.65 -38.56 -3.69
CA HIS A 77 -15.01 -39.06 -2.49
C HIS A 77 -13.92 -38.10 -1.99
N ILE A 78 -13.05 -37.58 -2.85
CA ILE A 78 -12.02 -36.62 -2.48
C ILE A 78 -12.64 -35.31 -1.96
N GLU A 79 -13.67 -34.77 -2.63
CA GLU A 79 -14.37 -33.57 -2.19
C GLU A 79 -15.07 -33.75 -0.84
N SER A 80 -15.55 -34.96 -0.53
CA SER A 80 -16.09 -35.29 0.80
C SER A 80 -15.01 -35.19 1.89
N LEU A 81 -13.75 -35.51 1.56
CA LEU A 81 -12.63 -35.44 2.49
C LEU A 81 -12.13 -34.01 2.74
N ILE A 82 -12.69 -32.99 2.08
CA ILE A 82 -12.25 -31.60 2.19
C ILE A 82 -13.36 -30.78 2.83
N ILE A 83 -13.07 -30.19 3.99
CA ILE A 83 -13.93 -29.21 4.65
C ILE A 83 -13.40 -27.81 4.29
N PRO A 84 -14.21 -26.92 3.70
CA PRO A 84 -13.80 -25.55 3.38
C PRO A 84 -13.84 -24.63 4.61
N ASP A 85 -13.15 -25.05 5.67
CA ASP A 85 -12.99 -24.38 6.96
C ASP A 85 -11.72 -24.88 7.66
N ALA A 86 -11.09 -24.07 8.52
CA ALA A 86 -9.98 -24.50 9.38
C ALA A 86 -10.52 -24.94 10.75
N LEU A 87 -10.56 -26.26 10.97
CA LEU A 87 -10.94 -26.90 12.21
C LEU A 87 -9.67 -27.39 12.89
N LEU A 88 -9.07 -26.55 13.74
CA LEU A 88 -7.77 -26.78 14.37
C LEU A 88 -7.88 -27.70 15.58
N GLN A 89 -9.04 -27.70 16.25
CA GLN A 89 -9.29 -28.43 17.50
C GLN A 89 -10.71 -29.00 17.55
N CYS A 90 -10.97 -29.92 18.50
CA CYS A 90 -12.26 -30.60 18.63
C CYS A 90 -13.44 -29.61 18.80
N SER A 91 -13.25 -28.54 19.58
CA SER A 91 -14.29 -27.54 19.83
C SER A 91 -14.76 -26.82 18.56
N ASP A 92 -13.93 -26.76 17.52
CA ASP A 92 -14.29 -26.07 16.27
C ASP A 92 -15.42 -26.81 15.54
N PHE A 93 -15.54 -28.13 15.71
CA PHE A 93 -16.61 -28.95 15.13
C PHE A 93 -17.98 -28.70 15.77
N GLN A 94 -18.03 -28.05 16.93
CA GLN A 94 -19.27 -27.71 17.62
C GLN A 94 -19.66 -26.24 17.44
N ARG A 95 -18.74 -25.39 16.98
CA ARG A 95 -18.96 -23.94 16.89
C ARG A 95 -19.98 -23.55 15.82
N ARG A 96 -20.01 -24.27 14.70
CA ARG A 96 -20.88 -23.99 13.55
C ARG A 96 -21.20 -25.26 12.78
N PRO A 97 -22.21 -25.26 11.88
CA PRO A 97 -22.43 -26.37 10.97
C PRO A 97 -21.15 -26.69 10.19
N VAL A 98 -20.79 -27.97 10.13
CA VAL A 98 -19.64 -28.48 9.39
C VAL A 98 -20.14 -29.22 8.17
N GLY A 99 -19.39 -29.18 7.07
CA GLY A 99 -19.70 -29.96 5.88
C GLY A 99 -18.57 -29.90 4.87
N SER A 100 -18.68 -30.70 3.82
CA SER A 100 -17.62 -30.88 2.84
C SER A 100 -17.71 -29.95 1.64
N ARG A 101 -16.69 -30.00 0.79
CA ARG A 101 -16.64 -29.26 -0.48
C ARG A 101 -17.71 -29.74 -1.47
N LEU A 102 -18.12 -31.00 -1.35
CA LEU A 102 -19.26 -31.59 -2.06
C LEU A 102 -20.61 -30.95 -1.68
N GLY A 103 -20.65 -30.11 -0.63
CA GLY A 103 -21.88 -29.44 -0.19
C GLY A 103 -22.77 -30.33 0.67
N VAL A 104 -22.22 -31.36 1.33
CA VAL A 104 -22.94 -32.24 2.26
C VAL A 104 -22.60 -31.86 3.70
N LYS A 105 -23.63 -31.65 4.53
CA LYS A 105 -23.48 -31.31 5.95
C LYS A 105 -23.17 -32.55 6.79
N TYR A 106 -22.26 -32.38 7.74
CA TYR A 106 -21.86 -33.40 8.70
C TYR A 106 -22.55 -33.14 10.04
N ALA A 107 -23.40 -34.07 10.45
CA ALA A 107 -24.01 -34.04 11.78
C ALA A 107 -22.99 -34.51 12.81
N VAL A 108 -22.51 -33.60 13.66
CA VAL A 108 -21.56 -33.91 14.74
C VAL A 108 -22.34 -34.39 15.96
N GLU A 109 -22.07 -35.62 16.40
CA GLU A 109 -22.69 -36.22 17.58
C GLU A 109 -21.91 -35.85 18.85
N SER A 110 -20.58 -35.90 18.78
CA SER A 110 -19.71 -35.48 19.89
C SER A 110 -18.36 -34.99 19.39
N ALA A 111 -17.76 -34.05 20.12
CA ALA A 111 -16.40 -33.58 19.89
C ALA A 111 -15.72 -33.30 21.24
N GLY A 112 -14.61 -33.98 21.53
CA GLY A 112 -13.91 -33.88 22.80
C GLY A 112 -12.82 -34.93 22.95
N GLN A 113 -11.90 -34.74 23.90
CA GLN A 113 -10.79 -35.68 24.20
C GLN A 113 -9.95 -36.08 22.97
N GLY A 114 -9.75 -35.16 22.02
CA GLY A 114 -8.95 -35.41 20.80
C GLY A 114 -9.68 -36.19 19.71
N LYS A 115 -11.00 -36.44 19.85
CA LYS A 115 -11.82 -37.16 18.87
C LYS A 115 -13.11 -36.43 18.54
N VAL A 116 -13.62 -36.67 17.34
CA VAL A 116 -14.93 -36.20 16.87
C VAL A 116 -15.71 -37.38 16.31
N LYS A 117 -16.97 -37.53 16.72
CA LYS A 117 -17.89 -38.53 16.17
C LYS A 117 -18.99 -37.85 15.37
N LEU A 118 -19.22 -38.33 14.16
CA LEU A 118 -20.33 -37.92 13.32
C LEU A 118 -21.48 -38.92 13.45
N ALA A 119 -22.72 -38.45 13.28
CA ALA A 119 -23.93 -39.24 13.48
C ALA A 119 -24.04 -40.48 12.56
N ASN A 120 -23.27 -40.53 11.47
CA ASN A 120 -23.18 -41.70 10.59
C ASN A 120 -22.13 -42.73 11.03
N GLY A 121 -21.62 -42.63 12.27
CA GLY A 121 -20.63 -43.56 12.83
C GLY A 121 -19.19 -43.31 12.39
N VAL A 122 -18.92 -42.20 11.71
CA VAL A 122 -17.55 -41.78 11.35
C VAL A 122 -16.84 -41.22 12.58
N GLU A 123 -15.61 -41.66 12.82
CA GLU A 123 -14.75 -41.14 13.90
C GLU A 123 -13.52 -40.44 13.34
N LEU A 124 -13.27 -39.22 13.81
CA LEU A 124 -12.12 -38.40 13.47
C LEU A 124 -11.16 -38.28 14.66
N ALA A 125 -9.85 -38.21 14.39
CA ALA A 125 -8.81 -37.95 15.40
C ALA A 125 -7.80 -36.92 14.90
N ALA A 126 -7.21 -36.15 15.81
CA ALA A 126 -6.22 -35.14 15.47
C ALA A 126 -4.95 -35.76 14.85
N VAL A 127 -4.30 -35.01 13.96
CA VAL A 127 -3.00 -35.39 13.39
C VAL A 127 -1.89 -34.68 14.18
N GLU A 128 -1.05 -35.45 14.87
CA GLU A 128 0.04 -34.89 15.70
C GLU A 128 1.27 -34.49 14.87
N ASP A 129 1.45 -35.10 13.71
CA ASP A 129 2.65 -34.96 12.87
C ASP A 129 2.49 -33.96 11.71
N PHE A 130 1.47 -33.10 11.78
CA PHE A 130 1.28 -32.00 10.86
C PHE A 130 1.45 -30.66 11.58
N HIS A 131 2.58 -30.01 11.33
CA HIS A 131 2.86 -28.66 11.82
C HIS A 131 3.03 -27.70 10.65
N THR A 132 2.58 -26.46 10.84
CA THR A 132 2.73 -25.39 9.84
C THR A 132 3.72 -24.33 10.35
N GLY A 133 4.07 -23.36 9.51
CA GLY A 133 4.80 -22.17 9.97
C GLY A 133 3.82 -21.11 10.47
N GLU A 134 4.28 -20.21 11.35
CA GLU A 134 3.48 -19.18 12.05
C GLU A 134 2.52 -18.40 11.13
N TRP A 135 2.91 -18.14 9.89
CA TRP A 135 2.12 -17.44 8.86
C TRP A 135 0.91 -18.23 8.30
N ARG A 136 0.76 -19.52 8.63
CA ARG A 136 -0.26 -20.45 8.10
C ARG A 136 -1.00 -21.24 9.18
N GLU A 137 -0.63 -21.09 10.46
CA GLU A 137 -1.16 -21.89 11.59
C GLU A 137 -2.68 -21.80 11.75
N ALA A 138 -3.31 -20.71 11.29
CA ALA A 138 -4.74 -20.50 11.43
C ALA A 138 -5.59 -21.01 10.25
N ASP A 139 -4.99 -21.36 9.11
CA ASP A 139 -5.71 -21.47 7.83
C ASP A 139 -5.82 -22.92 7.29
N ILE A 140 -5.04 -23.87 7.80
CA ILE A 140 -5.03 -25.26 7.34
C ILE A 140 -4.98 -26.28 8.48
N ALA A 141 -5.74 -27.37 8.36
CA ALA A 141 -5.74 -28.47 9.32
C ALA A 141 -5.81 -29.84 8.62
N ILE A 142 -5.38 -30.89 9.33
CA ILE A 142 -5.55 -32.28 8.91
C ILE A 142 -6.11 -33.09 10.08
N TRP A 143 -7.10 -33.93 9.81
CA TRP A 143 -7.64 -34.91 10.76
C TRP A 143 -7.59 -36.31 10.14
N TYR A 144 -7.38 -37.33 10.97
CA TYR A 144 -7.52 -38.72 10.57
C TYR A 144 -8.99 -39.13 10.57
N VAL A 145 -9.48 -39.75 9.50
CA VAL A 145 -10.70 -40.58 9.54
C VAL A 145 -10.28 -41.96 10.04
N VAL A 146 -10.58 -42.24 11.31
CA VAL A 146 -10.15 -43.48 11.99
C VAL A 146 -11.15 -44.61 11.75
N LYS A 147 -12.42 -44.28 11.57
CA LYS A 147 -13.51 -45.24 11.35
C LYS A 147 -14.58 -44.65 10.45
N GLY A 148 -15.19 -45.50 9.62
CA GLY A 148 -16.32 -45.15 8.76
C GLY A 148 -15.92 -44.48 7.44
N ARG A 149 -16.93 -44.17 6.62
CA ARG A 149 -16.79 -43.42 5.37
C ARG A 149 -17.65 -42.15 5.42
N LEU A 150 -17.13 -41.06 4.85
CA LEU A 150 -17.86 -39.79 4.82
C LEU A 150 -19.07 -39.89 3.87
N PRO A 151 -20.19 -39.22 4.21
CA PRO A 151 -21.38 -39.27 3.39
C PRO A 151 -21.18 -38.48 2.09
N LEU A 152 -21.61 -39.06 0.97
CA LEU A 152 -21.61 -38.40 -0.35
C LEU A 152 -22.92 -37.69 -0.68
N SER A 153 -23.96 -37.90 0.13
CA SER A 153 -25.27 -37.28 -0.01
C SER A 153 -25.85 -36.97 1.38
N GLY A 154 -26.71 -35.97 1.47
CA GLY A 154 -27.31 -35.55 2.73
C GLY A 154 -27.86 -34.12 2.67
N GLU A 155 -28.10 -33.54 3.85
CA GLU A 155 -28.52 -32.14 3.99
C GLU A 155 -27.48 -31.22 3.33
N SER A 156 -27.96 -30.20 2.61
CA SER A 156 -27.09 -29.25 1.93
C SER A 156 -26.27 -28.43 2.93
N TYR A 157 -24.99 -28.27 2.62
CA TYR A 157 -24.05 -27.44 3.36
C TYR A 157 -23.61 -26.26 2.51
N LYS A 158 -23.63 -25.07 3.12
CA LYS A 158 -23.02 -23.87 2.57
C LYS A 158 -21.78 -23.54 3.41
N PRO A 159 -20.58 -23.47 2.79
CA PRO A 159 -19.36 -23.09 3.48
C PRO A 159 -19.54 -21.75 4.22
N PRO A 160 -19.01 -21.60 5.43
CA PRO A 160 -18.99 -20.31 6.10
C PRO A 160 -18.23 -19.32 5.20
N PRO A 161 -18.73 -18.08 5.05
CA PRO A 161 -17.92 -17.05 4.43
C PRO A 161 -16.63 -16.92 5.25
N ARG A 162 -15.50 -16.68 4.58
CA ARG A 162 -14.31 -16.20 5.29
C ARG A 162 -14.73 -15.00 6.11
N GLU A 163 -14.67 -15.13 7.43
CA GLU A 163 -14.70 -13.98 8.31
C GLU A 163 -13.54 -13.13 7.84
N ARG A 164 -13.86 -12.08 7.09
CA ARG A 164 -12.90 -11.03 6.81
C ARG A 164 -12.50 -10.60 8.21
N LYS A 165 -11.26 -10.89 8.62
CA LYS A 165 -10.69 -10.26 9.79
C LYS A 165 -11.06 -8.80 9.63
N ALA A 166 -11.95 -8.31 10.48
CA ALA A 166 -12.17 -6.90 10.58
C ALA A 166 -10.77 -6.34 10.76
N LYS A 167 -10.33 -5.47 9.85
CA LYS A 167 -9.09 -4.70 10.00
C LYS A 167 -9.06 -4.28 11.46
N GLY A 168 -8.05 -4.74 12.20
CA GLY A 168 -8.00 -4.72 13.67
C GLY A 168 -8.64 -3.46 14.25
N GLY A 169 -9.91 -3.57 14.62
CA GLY A 169 -10.63 -2.64 15.44
C GLY A 169 -10.82 -3.38 16.74
N ALA A 170 -10.20 -2.89 17.80
CA ALA A 170 -10.45 -3.33 19.15
C ALA A 170 -11.97 -3.45 19.38
N GLU A 171 -12.40 -4.53 20.02
CA GLU A 171 -13.75 -4.67 20.53
C GLU A 171 -14.15 -3.38 21.26
N GLY A 172 -15.14 -2.67 20.71
CA GLY A 172 -15.62 -1.38 21.20
C GLY A 172 -15.56 -0.21 20.21
N ALA A 173 -14.92 -0.34 19.05
CA ALA A 173 -14.93 0.73 18.05
C ALA A 173 -16.21 0.68 17.17
N PRO A 174 -16.95 1.79 17.01
CA PRO A 174 -18.10 1.84 16.10
C PRO A 174 -17.67 1.52 14.66
N LEU A 175 -18.61 1.12 13.80
CA LEU A 175 -18.47 1.17 12.34
C LEU A 175 -17.67 2.44 11.97
N VAL A 176 -16.39 2.28 11.59
CA VAL A 176 -15.60 3.42 11.13
C VAL A 176 -16.18 3.76 9.76
N LEU A 177 -17.13 4.68 9.76
CA LEU A 177 -17.44 5.47 8.58
C LEU A 177 -16.09 6.00 8.10
N LEU A 178 -15.60 5.44 6.99
CA LEU A 178 -14.44 5.98 6.32
C LEU A 178 -14.72 7.46 6.11
N ASN A 179 -13.84 8.32 6.59
CA ASN A 179 -13.97 9.72 6.26
C ASN A 179 -13.80 9.87 4.73
N ASN A 180 -14.32 10.96 4.20
CA ASN A 180 -14.33 11.20 2.77
C ASN A 180 -12.91 11.20 2.15
N ARG A 181 -11.88 11.67 2.87
CA ARG A 181 -10.47 11.56 2.44
C ARG A 181 -10.02 10.10 2.28
N GLN A 182 -10.35 9.23 3.24
CA GLN A 182 -10.08 7.79 3.16
C GLN A 182 -10.83 7.15 1.99
N LEU A 183 -12.08 7.56 1.75
CA LEU A 183 -12.87 7.10 0.61
C LEU A 183 -12.26 7.55 -0.72
N ALA A 184 -11.79 8.80 -0.81
CA ALA A 184 -11.09 9.32 -1.97
C ALA A 184 -9.79 8.55 -2.23
N ALA A 185 -8.96 8.34 -1.20
CA ALA A 185 -7.74 7.55 -1.28
C ALA A 185 -8.01 6.13 -1.76
N SER A 186 -9.01 5.45 -1.18
CA SER A 186 -9.38 4.08 -1.58
C SER A 186 -9.79 3.98 -3.06
N LYS A 187 -10.47 5.00 -3.60
CA LYS A 187 -10.83 5.06 -5.03
C LYS A 187 -9.60 5.27 -5.91
N VAL A 188 -8.69 6.16 -5.53
CA VAL A 188 -7.45 6.43 -6.27
C VAL A 188 -6.52 5.21 -6.26
N GLU A 189 -6.39 4.53 -5.12
CA GLU A 189 -5.64 3.28 -4.98
C GLU A 189 -6.18 2.18 -5.89
N ALA A 190 -7.50 1.96 -5.88
CA ALA A 190 -8.13 0.97 -6.74
C ALA A 190 -7.97 1.30 -8.23
N ALA A 191 -8.05 2.58 -8.60
CA ALA A 191 -7.79 3.03 -9.97
C ALA A 191 -6.33 2.80 -10.37
N PHE A 192 -5.38 3.09 -9.47
CA PHE A 192 -3.95 2.90 -9.74
C PHE A 192 -3.59 1.42 -9.89
N ASP A 193 -4.09 0.55 -9.00
CA ASP A 193 -3.88 -0.90 -9.14
C ASP A 193 -4.42 -1.41 -10.48
N LYS A 194 -5.62 -0.95 -10.87
CA LYS A 194 -6.20 -1.29 -12.17
C LYS A 194 -5.32 -0.81 -13.34
N THR A 195 -4.89 0.45 -13.36
CA THR A 195 -4.09 0.98 -14.48
C THR A 195 -2.71 0.32 -14.56
N MET A 196 -2.10 -0.04 -13.42
CA MET A 196 -0.87 -0.81 -13.38
C MET A 196 -1.04 -2.23 -13.94
N ARG A 197 -2.10 -2.96 -13.54
CA ARG A 197 -2.38 -4.32 -14.06
C ARG A 197 -2.69 -4.33 -15.55
N GLU A 198 -3.33 -3.28 -16.06
CA GLU A 198 -3.64 -3.13 -17.48
C GLU A 198 -2.44 -2.60 -18.30
N GLY A 199 -1.31 -2.26 -17.66
CA GLY A 199 -0.15 -1.65 -18.32
C GLY A 199 -0.39 -0.23 -18.83
N LYS A 200 -1.45 0.45 -18.34
CA LYS A 200 -1.91 1.77 -18.81
C LYS A 200 -1.47 2.93 -17.93
N ILE A 201 -0.60 2.70 -16.95
CA ILE A 201 -0.16 3.76 -16.03
C ILE A 201 0.49 4.97 -16.75
N HIS A 202 1.10 4.74 -17.92
CA HIS A 202 1.70 5.78 -18.74
C HIS A 202 0.65 6.62 -19.51
N LEU A 203 -0.60 6.18 -19.58
CA LEU A 203 -1.71 6.89 -20.23
C LEU A 203 -2.63 7.56 -19.21
N ASP A 204 -2.81 6.91 -18.07
CA ASP A 204 -3.67 7.38 -16.98
C ASP A 204 -3.02 7.05 -15.63
N HIS A 205 -2.48 8.07 -14.98
CA HIS A 205 -1.87 8.01 -13.67
C HIS A 205 -2.80 8.66 -12.62
N PRO A 206 -3.62 7.89 -11.88
CA PRO A 206 -4.68 8.44 -11.03
C PRO A 206 -4.18 9.42 -9.97
N TYR A 207 -3.04 9.13 -9.33
CA TYR A 207 -2.44 10.05 -8.35
C TYR A 207 -2.00 11.39 -8.97
N LEU A 208 -1.43 11.36 -10.18
CA LEU A 208 -0.98 12.58 -10.87
C LEU A 208 -2.17 13.45 -11.21
N GLY A 209 -3.21 12.87 -11.81
CA GLY A 209 -4.44 13.58 -12.13
C GLY A 209 -5.06 14.25 -10.90
N LYS A 210 -5.13 13.56 -9.76
CA LYS A 210 -5.66 14.14 -8.52
C LYS A 210 -4.79 15.23 -7.92
N VAL A 211 -3.47 15.05 -7.88
CA VAL A 211 -2.57 16.08 -7.34
C VAL A 211 -2.63 17.35 -8.19
N VAL A 212 -2.58 17.24 -9.52
CA VAL A 212 -2.68 18.40 -10.41
C VAL A 212 -4.04 19.09 -10.25
N SER A 213 -5.13 18.32 -10.20
CA SER A 213 -6.47 18.89 -9.99
C SER A 213 -6.58 19.66 -8.69
N LEU A 214 -6.04 19.12 -7.60
CA LEU A 214 -6.01 19.77 -6.31
C LEU A 214 -5.18 21.05 -6.34
N MET A 215 -3.98 21.00 -6.93
CA MET A 215 -3.10 22.17 -7.04
C MET A 215 -3.73 23.28 -7.90
N ASN A 216 -4.36 22.93 -9.03
CA ASN A 216 -5.11 23.88 -9.85
C ASN A 216 -6.28 24.49 -9.09
N TYR A 217 -7.04 23.68 -8.35
CA TYR A 217 -8.13 24.18 -7.50
C TYR A 217 -7.60 25.17 -6.46
N LEU A 218 -6.54 24.81 -5.72
CA LEU A 218 -5.95 25.67 -4.70
C LEU A 218 -5.39 26.96 -5.29
N GLN A 219 -4.73 26.90 -6.45
CA GLN A 219 -4.18 28.10 -7.10
C GLN A 219 -5.26 29.14 -7.41
N HIS A 220 -6.47 28.71 -7.76
CA HIS A 220 -7.58 29.61 -8.11
C HIS A 220 -8.45 30.01 -6.91
N HIS A 221 -8.68 29.10 -5.96
CA HIS A 221 -9.66 29.28 -4.89
C HIS A 221 -9.04 29.53 -3.51
N SER A 222 -7.78 29.16 -3.29
CA SER A 222 -7.06 29.42 -2.04
C SER A 222 -5.55 29.60 -2.29
N PRO A 223 -5.15 30.75 -2.89
CA PRO A 223 -3.75 31.02 -3.24
C PRO A 223 -2.79 30.93 -2.04
N ASP A 224 -3.24 31.31 -0.84
CA ASP A 224 -2.44 31.20 0.39
C ASP A 224 -2.14 29.74 0.76
N THR A 225 -3.15 28.86 0.65
CA THR A 225 -2.96 27.42 0.86
C THR A 225 -2.08 26.83 -0.24
N PHE A 226 -2.27 27.26 -1.49
CA PHE A 226 -1.39 26.87 -2.60
C PHE A 226 0.08 27.20 -2.31
N GLN A 227 0.38 28.44 -1.90
CA GLN A 227 1.74 28.86 -1.52
C GLN A 227 2.28 28.07 -0.32
N THR A 228 1.39 27.73 0.63
CA THR A 228 1.75 26.94 1.82
C THR A 228 2.21 25.53 1.46
N VAL A 229 1.54 24.86 0.52
CA VAL A 229 1.81 23.45 0.18
C VAL A 229 2.77 23.26 -0.99
N LEU A 230 3.01 24.30 -1.79
CA LEU A 230 3.91 24.24 -2.94
C LEU A 230 5.33 23.73 -2.57
N PRO A 231 5.98 24.17 -1.47
CA PRO A 231 7.27 23.62 -1.02
C PRO A 231 7.23 22.18 -0.49
N ILE A 232 6.05 21.55 -0.40
CA ILE A 232 5.84 20.18 0.10
C ILE A 232 5.70 19.18 -1.06
N LEU A 233 5.51 19.66 -2.29
CA LEU A 233 5.39 18.78 -3.45
C LEU A 233 6.63 17.93 -3.68
N ASP A 234 6.38 16.76 -4.24
CA ASP A 234 7.35 15.72 -4.57
C ASP A 234 7.23 15.33 -6.04
N TYR A 235 8.33 15.05 -6.74
CA TYR A 235 8.26 14.59 -8.13
C TYR A 235 7.50 13.27 -8.32
N ASP A 236 7.39 12.45 -7.27
CA ASP A 236 6.53 11.28 -7.27
C ASP A 236 5.10 11.68 -6.87
N PRO A 237 4.13 11.64 -7.80
CA PRO A 237 2.77 12.11 -7.52
C PRO A 237 2.06 11.26 -6.46
N ILE A 238 2.48 10.01 -6.25
CA ILE A 238 1.93 9.17 -5.16
C ILE A 238 2.33 9.78 -3.81
N VAL A 239 3.60 10.14 -3.66
CA VAL A 239 4.13 10.75 -2.44
C VAL A 239 3.44 12.09 -2.19
N SER A 240 3.36 12.95 -3.21
CA SER A 240 2.63 14.22 -3.10
C SER A 240 1.18 14.04 -2.67
N TYR A 241 0.46 13.09 -3.25
CA TYR A 241 -0.94 12.84 -2.91
C TYR A 241 -1.14 12.58 -1.41
N TYR A 242 -0.35 11.68 -0.82
CA TYR A 242 -0.49 11.33 0.59
C TYR A 242 0.00 12.44 1.53
N LEU A 243 1.02 13.19 1.15
CA LEU A 243 1.49 14.33 1.94
C LEU A 243 0.49 15.49 1.96
N LEU A 244 -0.20 15.75 0.84
CA LEU A 244 -1.19 16.82 0.72
C LEU A 244 -2.52 16.46 1.38
N LEU A 245 -3.04 15.26 1.10
CA LEU A 245 -4.37 14.87 1.59
C LEU A 245 -4.35 14.27 2.98
N GLU A 246 -3.23 13.70 3.46
CA GLU A 246 -3.14 13.02 4.76
C GLU A 246 -4.37 12.10 5.03
N PRO A 247 -4.77 11.23 4.08
CA PRO A 247 -6.10 10.62 4.11
C PRO A 247 -6.31 9.68 5.31
N TYR A 248 -5.23 9.14 5.87
CA TYR A 248 -5.28 8.21 6.99
C TYR A 248 -5.08 8.88 8.35
N LYS A 249 -4.89 10.20 8.37
CA LYS A 249 -4.83 10.97 9.60
C LYS A 249 -6.21 11.00 10.24
N ASN A 250 -6.24 10.79 11.54
CA ASN A 250 -7.40 10.95 12.39
C ASN A 250 -7.63 12.46 12.61
N PRO A 251 -8.83 12.99 12.30
CA PRO A 251 -9.16 14.40 12.55
C PRO A 251 -8.89 14.86 13.99
N SER A 252 -9.00 13.97 14.99
CA SER A 252 -8.76 14.32 16.39
C SER A 252 -7.29 14.55 16.72
N SER A 253 -6.36 14.14 15.84
CA SER A 253 -4.92 14.24 16.06
C SER A 253 -4.32 15.60 15.68
N GLY A 254 -5.15 16.55 15.22
CA GLY A 254 -4.75 17.90 14.87
C GLY A 254 -5.07 18.28 13.43
N PRO A 255 -4.83 19.54 13.03
CA PRO A 255 -5.26 20.05 11.74
C PRO A 255 -4.57 19.35 10.57
N TYR A 256 -5.29 19.15 9.48
CA TYR A 256 -4.73 18.75 8.20
C TYR A 256 -3.85 19.84 7.61
N LEU A 257 -2.91 19.46 6.74
CA LEU A 257 -2.11 20.38 5.94
C LEU A 257 -3.00 21.25 5.04
N ILE A 258 -4.01 20.65 4.42
CA ILE A 258 -5.06 21.35 3.67
C ILE A 258 -6.36 21.19 4.46
N PRO A 259 -7.02 22.28 4.89
CA PRO A 259 -8.29 22.22 5.61
C PRO A 259 -9.38 21.42 4.90
N ASP A 260 -10.23 20.72 5.66
CA ASP A 260 -11.32 19.91 5.09
C ASP A 260 -12.28 20.73 4.22
N SER A 261 -12.54 21.99 4.58
CA SER A 261 -13.40 22.89 3.80
C SER A 261 -12.91 23.18 2.38
N LEU A 262 -11.61 22.98 2.10
CA LEU A 262 -11.04 23.12 0.76
C LEU A 262 -11.01 21.80 -0.01
N VAL A 263 -11.02 20.67 0.69
CA VAL A 263 -11.00 19.34 0.06
C VAL A 263 -12.42 18.85 -0.22
N GLU A 264 -13.39 19.22 0.61
CA GLU A 264 -14.74 18.66 0.64
C GLU A 264 -15.79 19.70 1.01
N GLY A 265 -17.05 19.41 0.66
CA GLY A 265 -18.19 20.25 0.99
C GLY A 265 -18.53 21.26 -0.10
N GLU A 266 -19.46 22.17 0.19
CA GLU A 266 -19.88 23.19 -0.76
C GLU A 266 -18.70 24.12 -1.10
N GLY A 267 -18.38 24.22 -2.40
CA GLY A 267 -17.24 25.00 -2.88
C GLY A 267 -15.88 24.31 -2.73
N GLY A 268 -15.78 23.16 -2.06
CA GLY A 268 -14.55 22.37 -1.93
C GLY A 268 -14.15 21.68 -3.24
N TRP A 269 -12.90 21.20 -3.30
CA TRP A 269 -12.37 20.46 -4.46
C TRP A 269 -13.17 19.19 -4.81
N ASN A 270 -13.70 18.49 -3.79
CA ASN A 270 -14.57 17.30 -3.91
C ASN A 270 -13.99 16.18 -4.78
N ASN A 271 -12.66 16.01 -4.77
CA ASN A 271 -11.95 15.00 -5.56
C ASN A 271 -12.25 15.10 -7.08
N ALA A 272 -12.60 16.29 -7.57
CA ALA A 272 -12.86 16.55 -8.98
C ALA A 272 -11.57 16.49 -9.80
N ASP A 273 -11.68 16.03 -11.04
CA ASP A 273 -10.56 16.08 -11.99
C ASP A 273 -10.62 17.39 -12.78
N ALA A 274 -9.55 18.19 -12.69
CA ALA A 274 -9.43 19.52 -13.29
C ALA A 274 -7.97 19.76 -13.76
N TYR A 275 -7.65 19.23 -14.94
CA TYR A 275 -6.35 19.41 -15.61
C TYR A 275 -6.55 19.26 -17.12
N GLY A 276 -5.77 20.00 -17.90
CA GLY A 276 -5.66 19.85 -19.35
C GLY A 276 -4.56 18.86 -19.71
N ASN A 277 -3.31 19.13 -19.32
CA ASN A 277 -2.18 18.21 -19.47
C ASN A 277 -1.49 17.99 -18.11
N ALA A 278 -1.85 16.89 -17.43
CA ALA A 278 -1.41 16.69 -16.05
C ALA A 278 0.12 16.64 -15.91
N VAL A 279 0.85 16.10 -16.89
CA VAL A 279 2.33 16.01 -16.80
C VAL A 279 2.95 17.40 -16.92
N GLU A 280 2.56 18.18 -17.93
CA GLU A 280 3.11 19.54 -18.13
C GLU A 280 2.74 20.48 -16.99
N GLU A 281 1.48 20.46 -16.56
CA GLU A 281 1.01 21.28 -15.44
C GLU A 281 1.73 20.92 -14.14
N TYR A 282 1.94 19.62 -13.87
CA TYR A 282 2.65 19.20 -12.68
C TYR A 282 4.13 19.62 -12.71
N VAL A 283 4.81 19.45 -13.84
CA VAL A 283 6.20 19.89 -14.00
C VAL A 283 6.30 21.42 -13.89
N ALA A 284 5.32 22.16 -14.39
CA ALA A 284 5.27 23.62 -14.29
C ALA A 284 5.25 24.11 -12.83
N LEU A 285 4.64 23.38 -11.89
CA LEU A 285 4.67 23.71 -10.47
C LEU A 285 6.10 23.78 -9.92
N PHE A 286 6.98 22.88 -10.36
CA PHE A 286 8.39 22.87 -9.94
C PHE A 286 9.23 23.88 -10.73
N THR A 287 8.97 24.03 -12.04
CA THR A 287 9.68 25.00 -12.90
C THR A 287 9.45 26.44 -12.44
N ASN A 288 8.23 26.76 -11.99
CA ASN A 288 7.85 28.12 -11.62
C ASN A 288 8.16 28.46 -10.16
N LEU A 289 8.55 27.46 -9.35
CA LEU A 289 8.84 27.64 -7.93
C LEU A 289 9.92 28.70 -7.67
N PRO A 290 11.08 28.73 -8.38
CA PRO A 290 12.12 29.76 -8.24
C PRO A 290 11.76 31.16 -8.76
N ASN A 291 10.58 31.34 -9.35
CA ASN A 291 10.15 32.62 -9.95
C ASN A 291 9.07 33.33 -9.10
N SER A 292 8.72 32.77 -7.95
CA SER A 292 7.74 33.39 -7.04
C SER A 292 8.35 34.63 -6.37
N GLN A 293 7.83 35.81 -6.71
CA GLN A 293 8.23 37.09 -6.10
C GLN A 293 7.49 37.36 -4.77
N VAL A 294 6.94 36.32 -4.15
CA VAL A 294 6.07 36.45 -2.98
C VAL A 294 6.93 36.60 -1.72
N THR A 295 6.98 37.82 -1.18
CA THR A 295 7.49 38.08 0.18
C THR A 295 6.55 37.43 1.20
N SER A 296 6.96 36.26 1.69
CA SER A 296 6.14 35.41 2.55
C SER A 296 6.87 34.94 3.81
N ALA A 297 8.06 35.48 4.05
CA ALA A 297 8.81 35.27 5.27
C ALA A 297 9.44 36.56 5.78
N THR A 298 10.01 36.49 6.97
CA THR A 298 10.65 37.60 7.66
C THR A 298 12.13 37.29 7.84
N ASP A 299 12.99 38.24 7.51
CA ASP A 299 14.42 38.13 7.78
C ASP A 299 14.65 38.02 9.29
N LEU A 300 15.50 37.07 9.70
CA LEU A 300 15.72 36.78 11.12
C LEU A 300 16.55 37.86 11.82
N GLN A 301 17.34 38.64 11.08
CA GLN A 301 18.19 39.71 11.62
C GLN A 301 17.49 41.06 11.58
N THR A 302 16.88 41.41 10.45
CA THR A 302 16.31 42.75 10.26
C THR A 302 14.81 42.83 10.58
N GLY A 303 14.08 41.72 10.54
CA GLY A 303 12.63 41.72 10.68
C GLY A 303 11.89 42.16 9.40
N ASP A 304 12.60 42.38 8.29
CA ASP A 304 11.98 42.82 7.04
C ASP A 304 11.31 41.67 6.28
N PRO A 305 10.23 41.94 5.51
CA PRO A 305 9.66 40.96 4.60
C PRO A 305 10.67 40.56 3.51
N VAL A 306 10.86 39.26 3.32
CA VAL A 306 11.78 38.69 2.32
C VAL A 306 11.13 37.56 1.53
N ILE A 307 11.68 37.31 0.33
CA ILE A 307 11.37 36.12 -0.46
C ILE A 307 12.13 34.94 0.18
N PRO A 308 11.45 33.88 0.63
CA PRO A 308 12.11 32.70 1.19
C PRO A 308 13.09 32.05 0.21
N TYR A 309 14.16 31.44 0.72
CA TYR A 309 15.16 30.81 -0.14
C TYR A 309 14.59 29.74 -1.07
N VAL A 310 13.52 29.03 -0.68
CA VAL A 310 12.90 28.01 -1.53
C VAL A 310 12.39 28.56 -2.86
N PHE A 311 11.98 29.83 -2.87
CA PHE A 311 11.53 30.56 -4.06
C PHE A 311 12.61 31.41 -4.71
N ARG A 312 13.76 31.62 -4.05
CA ARG A 312 14.80 32.52 -4.51
C ARG A 312 16.04 31.81 -5.04
N ASP A 313 16.53 30.80 -4.33
CA ASP A 313 17.82 30.17 -4.62
C ASP A 313 17.88 28.74 -4.05
N GLN A 314 17.28 27.79 -4.78
CA GLN A 314 17.28 26.37 -4.42
C GLN A 314 18.67 25.72 -4.47
N PRO A 315 19.55 26.01 -5.45
CA PRO A 315 20.92 25.50 -5.44
C PRO A 315 21.69 25.87 -4.17
N TYR A 316 21.49 27.09 -3.65
CA TYR A 316 22.11 27.48 -2.39
C TYR A 316 21.57 26.68 -1.20
N ILE A 317 20.25 26.43 -1.13
CA ILE A 317 19.68 25.54 -0.09
C ILE A 317 20.32 24.15 -0.17
N ALA A 318 20.43 23.58 -1.37
CA ALA A 318 21.06 22.27 -1.56
C ALA A 318 22.50 22.24 -1.01
N THR A 319 23.26 23.33 -1.20
CA THR A 319 24.61 23.47 -0.65
C THR A 319 24.60 23.48 0.89
N GLN A 320 23.63 24.15 1.51
CA GLN A 320 23.49 24.15 2.98
C GLN A 320 23.08 22.77 3.52
N VAL A 321 22.19 22.06 2.81
CA VAL A 321 21.83 20.67 3.15
C VAL A 321 23.05 19.75 3.04
N ASP A 322 23.89 19.93 2.02
CA ASP A 322 25.11 19.14 1.84
C ASP A 322 26.12 19.36 2.98
N LEU A 323 26.23 20.57 3.52
CA LEU A 323 27.04 20.84 4.71
C LEU A 323 26.53 20.07 5.94
N VAL A 324 25.21 20.03 6.15
CA VAL A 324 24.61 19.21 7.23
C VAL A 324 24.85 17.71 6.98
N ARG A 325 24.77 17.26 5.72
CA ARG A 325 25.09 15.88 5.35
C ARG A 325 26.53 15.53 5.70
N GLN A 326 27.49 16.40 5.39
CA GLN A 326 28.91 16.21 5.73
C GLN A 326 29.13 16.13 7.25
N GLN A 327 28.39 16.90 8.05
CA GLN A 327 28.43 16.80 9.51
C GLN A 327 27.97 15.42 10.01
N CYS A 328 26.87 14.90 9.44
CA CYS A 328 26.39 13.54 9.73
C CYS A 328 27.43 12.47 9.39
N GLU A 329 28.10 12.59 8.24
CA GLU A 329 29.11 11.63 7.77
C GLU A 329 30.40 11.69 8.59
N GLY A 330 30.82 12.90 9.00
CA GLY A 330 31.98 13.10 9.86
C GLY A 330 31.76 12.66 11.32
N ASN A 331 30.51 12.46 11.74
CA ASN A 331 30.19 12.09 13.12
C ASN A 331 29.09 11.01 13.21
N PRO A 332 29.37 9.78 12.74
CA PRO A 332 28.37 8.71 12.65
C PRO A 332 27.79 8.30 14.01
N ARG A 333 28.53 8.50 15.11
CA ARG A 333 28.03 8.23 16.47
C ARG A 333 26.92 9.18 16.90
N ASN A 334 26.92 10.40 16.35
CA ASN A 334 25.97 11.45 16.68
C ASN A 334 24.99 11.76 15.54
N ILE A 335 24.96 10.93 14.49
CA ILE A 335 24.13 11.15 13.30
C ILE A 335 22.66 11.44 13.64
N GLN A 336 22.13 10.75 14.65
CA GLN A 336 20.77 10.97 15.14
C GLN A 336 20.54 12.38 15.64
N SER A 337 21.38 12.86 16.57
CA SER A 337 21.25 14.20 17.14
C SER A 337 21.35 15.25 16.04
N ILE A 338 22.29 15.07 15.10
CA ILE A 338 22.48 16.01 13.99
C ILE A 338 21.24 16.10 13.11
N ILE A 339 20.60 14.96 12.79
CA ILE A 339 19.34 14.93 12.04
C ILE A 339 18.24 15.65 12.84
N GLU A 340 18.03 15.28 14.10
CA GLU A 340 16.97 15.84 14.96
C GLU A 340 17.14 17.36 15.12
N ASP A 341 18.36 17.82 15.37
CA ASP A 341 18.72 19.24 15.50
C ASP A 341 18.49 19.99 14.18
N ALA A 342 18.85 19.42 13.04
CA ALA A 342 18.63 20.05 11.73
C ALA A 342 17.13 20.27 11.43
N TYR A 343 16.28 19.29 11.73
CA TYR A 343 14.83 19.45 11.58
C TYR A 343 14.23 20.39 12.63
N ALA A 344 14.75 20.41 13.86
CA ALA A 344 14.34 21.37 14.88
C ALA A 344 14.69 22.81 14.48
N LEU A 345 15.87 23.04 13.89
CA LEU A 345 16.26 24.36 13.35
C LEU A 345 15.37 24.78 12.18
N LEU A 346 15.07 23.87 11.23
CA LEU A 346 14.17 24.18 10.13
C LEU A 346 12.74 24.48 10.63
N GLY A 347 12.19 23.66 11.52
CA GLY A 347 10.83 23.88 12.05
C GLY A 347 10.72 25.09 12.97
N GLY A 348 11.70 25.29 13.85
CA GLY A 348 11.70 26.35 14.86
C GLY A 348 12.20 27.69 14.34
N GLN A 349 13.34 27.71 13.67
CA GLN A 349 14.02 28.92 13.21
C GLN A 349 13.86 29.17 11.71
N ASN A 350 13.37 28.20 10.93
CA ASN A 350 13.28 28.29 9.48
C ASN A 350 14.65 28.43 8.81
N THR A 351 15.66 27.73 9.36
CA THR A 351 17.03 27.77 8.87
C THR A 351 17.58 26.39 8.54
N VAL A 352 18.51 26.34 7.60
CA VAL A 352 19.37 25.18 7.31
C VAL A 352 20.80 25.68 7.19
N GLY A 353 21.76 25.06 7.90
CA GLY A 353 23.15 25.52 7.89
C GLY A 353 23.35 26.95 8.41
N GLY A 354 22.41 27.48 9.20
CA GLY A 354 22.43 28.88 9.67
C GLY A 354 21.86 29.90 8.68
N VAL A 355 21.40 29.45 7.51
CA VAL A 355 20.77 30.29 6.47
C VAL A 355 19.25 30.20 6.57
N GLY A 356 18.54 31.32 6.50
CA GLY A 356 17.09 31.38 6.39
C GLY A 356 16.58 32.79 6.07
N PRO A 357 15.26 32.99 5.95
CA PRO A 357 14.21 31.99 6.05
C PRO A 357 14.16 31.05 4.83
N ILE A 358 14.12 29.74 5.06
CA ILE A 358 14.07 28.73 3.99
C ILE A 358 12.69 28.67 3.34
N LEU A 359 11.65 28.57 4.16
CA LEU A 359 10.26 28.36 3.74
C LEU A 359 9.40 29.60 3.96
N PRO A 360 8.24 29.72 3.30
CA PRO A 360 7.21 30.67 3.68
C PRO A 360 6.80 30.50 5.14
N THR A 361 6.39 31.59 5.80
CA THR A 361 5.90 31.56 7.20
C THR A 361 4.71 30.61 7.35
N SER A 362 3.82 30.60 6.37
CA SER A 362 2.66 29.70 6.36
C SER A 362 3.08 28.22 6.27
N THR A 363 4.03 27.88 5.38
CA THR A 363 4.59 26.53 5.28
C THR A 363 5.29 26.13 6.57
N LYS A 364 6.15 26.99 7.13
CA LYS A 364 6.83 26.76 8.42
C LYS A 364 5.81 26.45 9.52
N GLY A 365 4.76 27.25 9.63
CA GLY A 365 3.68 27.03 10.59
C GLY A 365 2.97 25.69 10.37
N ALA A 366 2.69 25.33 9.12
CA ALA A 366 1.99 24.11 8.76
C ALA A 366 2.80 22.82 8.99
N ILE A 367 4.14 22.90 9.05
CA ILE A 367 5.04 21.75 9.26
C ILE A 367 5.78 21.78 10.60
N ALA A 368 5.36 22.63 11.53
CA ALA A 368 6.01 22.82 12.82
C ALA A 368 6.14 21.52 13.64
N GLY A 369 7.08 21.52 14.59
CA GLY A 369 7.42 20.34 15.38
C GLY A 369 8.07 19.26 14.51
N SER A 370 7.69 18.00 14.72
CA SER A 370 8.28 16.85 14.02
C SER A 370 7.67 16.57 12.64
N LYS A 371 6.68 17.36 12.19
CA LYS A 371 5.93 17.05 10.95
C LYS A 371 6.84 17.03 9.73
N LYS A 372 7.73 18.01 9.56
CA LYS A 372 8.66 18.02 8.41
C LYS A 372 9.58 16.80 8.38
N PHE A 373 10.11 16.38 9.53
CA PHE A 373 10.95 15.19 9.59
C PHE A 373 10.15 13.93 9.25
N TRP A 374 8.94 13.80 9.79
CA TRP A 374 8.03 12.73 9.43
C TRP A 374 7.73 12.69 7.92
N GLN A 375 7.47 13.85 7.30
CA GLN A 375 7.21 13.93 5.85
C GLN A 375 8.41 13.49 5.02
N ASP A 376 9.63 13.84 5.42
CA ASP A 376 10.85 13.47 4.69
C ASP A 376 11.21 12.00 4.87
N GLN A 377 11.05 11.45 6.08
CA GLN A 377 11.12 10.01 6.30
C GLN A 377 10.09 9.28 5.43
N PHE A 378 8.87 9.80 5.38
CA PHE A 378 7.79 9.26 4.54
C PHE A 378 8.21 9.23 3.07
N ARG A 379 8.74 10.34 2.53
CA ARG A 379 9.27 10.41 1.15
C ARG A 379 10.28 9.30 0.88
N PHE A 380 11.22 9.13 1.80
CA PHE A 380 12.28 8.14 1.68
C PHE A 380 11.74 6.71 1.72
N ILE A 381 10.96 6.34 2.74
CA ILE A 381 10.46 4.97 2.92
C ILE A 381 9.52 4.58 1.77
N VAL A 382 8.55 5.44 1.46
CA VAL A 382 7.55 5.19 0.42
C VAL A 382 8.20 5.21 -0.95
N GLY A 383 9.09 6.18 -1.21
CA GLY A 383 9.84 6.27 -2.46
C GLY A 383 10.68 5.04 -2.74
N MET A 384 11.37 4.51 -1.72
CA MET A 384 12.13 3.26 -1.80
C MET A 384 11.23 2.06 -2.11
N ALA A 385 10.07 1.96 -1.46
CA ALA A 385 9.13 0.87 -1.68
C ALA A 385 8.51 0.92 -3.09
N LEU A 386 8.12 2.11 -3.56
CA LEU A 386 7.63 2.34 -4.91
C LEU A 386 8.69 2.00 -5.96
N GLN A 387 9.96 2.37 -5.74
CA GLN A 387 11.02 2.03 -6.66
C GLN A 387 11.19 0.52 -6.83
N ARG A 388 11.13 -0.25 -5.74
CA ARG A 388 11.14 -1.73 -5.80
C ARG A 388 9.95 -2.29 -6.55
N MET A 389 8.77 -1.68 -6.40
CA MET A 389 7.57 -2.06 -7.15
C MET A 389 7.75 -1.79 -8.65
N TYR A 390 8.36 -0.66 -9.03
CA TYR A 390 8.58 -0.30 -10.44
C TYR A 390 9.76 -1.03 -11.11
N SER A 391 10.73 -1.53 -10.34
CA SER A 391 11.89 -2.24 -10.92
C SER A 391 11.59 -3.68 -11.34
N GLY A 392 10.45 -4.24 -10.92
CA GLY A 392 10.03 -5.59 -11.27
C GLY A 392 8.64 -5.63 -11.92
N PRO A 393 8.13 -6.84 -12.26
CA PRO A 393 6.75 -7.01 -12.70
C PRO A 393 5.79 -6.51 -11.62
N TYR A 394 4.78 -5.75 -12.04
CA TYR A 394 3.78 -5.23 -11.10
C TYR A 394 3.05 -6.37 -10.38
N ASN A 395 2.86 -6.21 -9.07
CA ASN A 395 2.14 -7.13 -8.21
C ASN A 395 1.26 -6.34 -7.23
N THR A 396 -0.06 -6.56 -7.30
CA THR A 396 -1.04 -5.95 -6.40
C THR A 396 -0.69 -6.18 -4.92
N ALA A 397 -0.17 -7.35 -4.53
CA ALA A 397 0.20 -7.61 -3.14
C ALA A 397 1.35 -6.73 -2.64
N THR A 398 2.29 -6.37 -3.53
CA THR A 398 3.37 -5.42 -3.19
C THR A 398 2.79 -4.02 -2.99
N PHE A 399 1.88 -3.59 -3.87
CA PHE A 399 1.22 -2.30 -3.75
C PHE A 399 0.33 -2.22 -2.50
N ASP A 400 -0.48 -3.24 -2.23
CA ASP A 400 -1.33 -3.36 -1.04
C ASP A 400 -0.51 -3.24 0.24
N LYS A 401 0.69 -3.84 0.28
CA LYS A 401 1.60 -3.71 1.42
C LYS A 401 2.08 -2.27 1.62
N ILE A 402 2.41 -1.55 0.54
CA ILE A 402 2.75 -0.12 0.61
C ILE A 402 1.57 0.66 1.22
N ILE A 403 0.35 0.41 0.73
CA ILE A 403 -0.86 1.07 1.25
C ILE A 403 -1.14 0.71 2.71
N GLU A 404 -0.90 -0.53 3.12
CA GLU A 404 -1.03 -0.96 4.51
C GLU A 404 -0.03 -0.24 5.42
N ASP A 405 1.23 -0.12 5.00
CA ASP A 405 2.26 0.63 5.72
C ASP A 405 1.89 2.11 5.86
N LEU A 406 1.34 2.73 4.80
CA LEU A 406 0.80 4.10 4.85
C LEU A 406 -0.33 4.26 5.87
N ARG A 407 -1.25 3.29 5.93
CA ARG A 407 -2.40 3.32 6.85
C ARG A 407 -2.01 3.15 8.30
N ASN A 408 -1.06 2.26 8.56
CA ASN A 408 -0.79 1.76 9.91
C ASN A 408 0.46 2.38 10.53
N ALA A 409 1.52 2.57 9.75
CA ALA A 409 2.81 3.05 10.25
C ALA A 409 3.01 4.55 10.06
N HIS A 410 2.41 5.14 9.01
CA HIS A 410 2.54 6.57 8.71
C HIS A 410 1.17 7.26 8.43
N PRO A 411 0.17 7.15 9.34
CA PRO A 411 -1.10 7.84 9.16
C PRO A 411 -1.02 9.36 9.39
N GLY A 412 -0.03 9.88 10.12
CA GLY A 412 0.08 11.30 10.47
C GLY A 412 -0.70 11.68 11.74
N ASN A 413 -0.93 10.70 12.63
CA ASN A 413 -1.64 10.89 13.90
C ASN A 413 -0.72 11.40 15.00
N ASN A 414 0.54 10.96 15.01
CA ASN A 414 1.56 11.44 15.93
C ASN A 414 2.91 11.40 15.23
N TYR A 415 3.28 12.53 14.61
CA TYR A 415 4.49 12.63 13.80
C TYR A 415 5.75 12.20 14.56
N GLY A 416 5.86 12.53 15.85
CA GLY A 416 7.02 12.19 16.68
C GLY A 416 7.19 10.68 16.88
N SER A 417 6.12 9.96 17.23
CA SER A 417 6.17 8.50 17.44
C SER A 417 6.15 7.69 16.13
N GLU A 418 5.72 8.29 15.02
CA GLU A 418 5.72 7.65 13.69
C GLU A 418 7.08 7.78 12.97
N ILE A 419 8.02 8.56 13.53
CA ILE A 419 9.42 8.60 13.08
C ILE A 419 10.13 7.37 13.63
N ASN A 420 10.47 6.42 12.76
CA ASN A 420 11.11 5.16 13.15
C ASN A 420 12.58 5.10 12.72
N LEU A 421 13.06 6.02 11.88
CA LEU A 421 14.47 6.10 11.46
C LEU A 421 15.41 6.32 12.65
N THR A 422 14.98 7.11 13.65
CA THR A 422 15.82 7.48 14.80
C THR A 422 15.57 6.62 16.03
N GLU A 423 14.35 6.10 16.23
CA GLU A 423 14.06 5.17 17.33
C GLU A 423 14.84 3.85 17.21
N LEU A 424 15.06 3.37 15.99
CA LEU A 424 15.85 2.16 15.74
C LEU A 424 17.34 2.31 16.11
N MET A 425 17.83 3.54 16.31
CA MET A 425 19.21 3.83 16.72
C MET A 425 19.35 3.98 18.26
N LYS A 426 18.26 4.22 19.00
CA LYS A 426 18.28 4.37 20.48
C LYS A 426 18.47 3.03 21.22
N ALA A 427 18.24 1.90 20.57
CA ALA A 427 18.51 0.59 21.14
C ALA A 427 20.04 0.40 21.25
N SER A 428 20.54 0.20 22.47
CA SER A 428 21.97 0.13 22.85
C SER A 428 22.80 -0.94 22.13
N ALA A 429 22.16 -1.83 21.37
CA ALA A 429 22.80 -2.60 20.31
C ALA A 429 22.35 -2.03 18.96
N VAL A 430 23.14 -1.12 18.38
CA VAL A 430 22.90 -0.59 17.04
C VAL A 430 22.80 -1.77 16.09
N LYS A 431 21.57 -2.14 15.70
CA LYS A 431 21.36 -3.10 14.61
C LYS A 431 21.97 -2.44 13.38
N THR A 432 23.03 -3.02 12.83
CA THR A 432 23.75 -2.48 11.66
C THR A 432 22.80 -2.02 10.54
N SER A 433 21.66 -2.70 10.38
CA SER A 433 20.61 -2.32 9.44
C SER A 433 19.98 -0.94 9.70
N ALA A 434 19.70 -0.56 10.94
CA ALA A 434 19.07 0.72 11.28
C ALA A 434 19.98 1.90 10.95
N PHE A 435 21.25 1.80 11.37
CA PHE A 435 22.28 2.79 11.03
C PHE A 435 22.43 2.94 9.51
N MET A 436 22.48 1.83 8.78
CA MET A 436 22.59 1.86 7.32
C MET A 436 21.39 2.55 6.66
N VAL A 437 20.17 2.36 7.18
CA VAL A 437 18.97 3.03 6.66
C VAL A 437 19.04 4.54 6.96
N ALA A 438 19.44 4.94 8.16
CA ALA A 438 19.63 6.36 8.51
C ALA A 438 20.72 7.03 7.65
N SER A 439 21.85 6.36 7.42
CA SER A 439 22.89 6.85 6.51
C SER A 439 22.38 6.99 5.08
N LYS A 440 21.60 6.01 4.58
CA LYS A 440 20.97 6.10 3.24
C LYS A 440 19.96 7.26 3.16
N PHE A 441 19.18 7.49 4.21
CA PHE A 441 18.27 8.63 4.29
C PHE A 441 19.02 9.95 4.21
N VAL A 442 20.05 10.15 5.05
CA VAL A 442 20.91 11.36 5.05
C VAL A 442 21.57 11.59 3.68
N ARG A 443 22.00 10.52 3.01
CA ARG A 443 22.56 10.58 1.65
C ARG A 443 21.53 10.74 0.55
N SER A 444 20.24 10.71 0.85
CA SER A 444 19.21 10.88 -0.16
C SER A 444 18.84 12.34 -0.38
N THR A 445 18.19 12.63 -1.49
CA THR A 445 17.55 13.94 -1.74
C THR A 445 16.33 14.20 -0.85
N ASP A 446 15.91 13.23 -0.02
CA ASP A 446 14.78 13.39 0.90
C ASP A 446 15.18 14.01 2.24
N PHE A 447 16.46 13.95 2.59
CA PHE A 447 16.98 14.61 3.78
C PHE A 447 16.90 16.13 3.62
N LEU A 448 16.18 16.78 4.56
CA LEU A 448 15.84 18.21 4.51
C LEU A 448 15.23 18.62 3.17
N TYR A 449 14.33 17.79 2.63
CA TYR A 449 13.77 17.95 1.29
C TYR A 449 13.23 19.36 1.04
N THR A 450 13.65 19.95 -0.08
CA THR A 450 12.99 21.08 -0.75
C THR A 450 12.86 20.75 -2.23
N PRO A 451 11.73 21.03 -2.90
CA PRO A 451 11.54 20.65 -4.29
C PRO A 451 12.55 21.38 -5.18
N PRO A 452 13.49 20.68 -5.85
CA PRO A 452 14.43 21.33 -6.74
C PRO A 452 13.75 21.71 -8.06
N SER A 453 14.35 22.64 -8.79
CA SER A 453 13.95 22.95 -10.16
C SER A 453 14.26 21.76 -11.07
N PRO A 454 13.41 21.43 -12.06
CA PRO A 454 13.67 20.34 -13.01
C PRO A 454 15.02 20.48 -13.73
N ASN A 455 15.49 21.71 -13.91
CA ASN A 455 16.76 22.02 -14.59
C ASN A 455 18.00 21.71 -13.73
N THR A 456 17.82 21.51 -12.42
CA THR A 456 18.89 21.24 -11.46
C THR A 456 18.99 19.78 -11.05
N ILE A 457 18.06 18.94 -11.51
CA ILE A 457 18.06 17.50 -11.25
C ILE A 457 19.18 16.86 -12.08
N GLY A 458 20.31 16.58 -11.42
CA GLY A 458 21.47 15.94 -12.05
C GLY A 458 21.19 14.52 -12.56
N ALA A 459 22.02 14.06 -13.51
CA ALA A 459 21.93 12.73 -14.12
C ALA A 459 22.55 11.59 -13.28
N ASN A 460 23.29 11.90 -12.21
CA ASN A 460 24.02 10.90 -11.44
C ASN A 460 23.05 10.05 -10.61
N GLN A 461 22.79 8.83 -11.09
CA GLN A 461 22.07 7.79 -10.38
C GLN A 461 23.08 6.98 -9.57
N ALA A 462 23.20 7.27 -8.27
CA ALA A 462 23.83 6.34 -7.33
C ALA A 462 23.04 5.01 -7.31
N SER A 463 23.73 3.89 -7.15
CA SER A 463 23.10 2.58 -7.05
C SER A 463 22.43 2.39 -5.69
N MET A 464 21.15 2.01 -5.66
CA MET A 464 20.43 1.76 -4.39
C MET A 464 20.92 0.53 -3.61
N ASP A 465 21.51 -0.41 -4.33
CA ASP A 465 21.84 -1.75 -3.82
C ASP A 465 23.28 -1.83 -3.30
N ASP A 466 24.10 -0.80 -3.55
CA ASP A 466 25.48 -0.76 -3.08
C ASP A 466 25.62 0.12 -1.84
N PRO A 467 25.79 -0.46 -0.63
CA PRO A 467 26.03 0.29 0.60
C PRO A 467 27.40 1.02 0.61
N THR A 468 28.28 0.71 -0.34
CA THR A 468 29.60 1.34 -0.49
C THR A 468 29.59 2.52 -1.46
N ASP A 469 28.49 2.75 -2.20
CA ASP A 469 28.32 3.92 -3.05
C ASP A 469 28.20 5.17 -2.17
N SER A 470 29.21 6.04 -2.25
CA SER A 470 29.26 7.32 -1.52
C SER A 470 28.44 8.42 -2.20
N ASN A 471 27.85 8.15 -3.36
CA ASN A 471 27.07 9.15 -4.09
C ASN A 471 25.71 9.40 -3.42
N VAL A 472 25.21 10.62 -3.60
CA VAL A 472 23.87 11.03 -3.15
C VAL A 472 22.82 10.19 -3.86
N LEU A 473 21.91 9.58 -3.10
CA LEU A 473 20.75 8.87 -3.63
C LEU A 473 19.76 9.90 -4.20
N ASN A 474 19.87 10.16 -5.50
CA ASN A 474 19.04 11.14 -6.20
C ASN A 474 17.66 10.58 -6.57
N ARG A 475 16.78 10.47 -5.57
CA ARG A 475 15.39 10.00 -5.77
C ARG A 475 14.61 10.94 -6.68
N ASN A 476 14.87 12.25 -6.61
CA ASN A 476 14.24 13.23 -7.50
C ASN A 476 14.47 12.92 -8.98
N ALA A 477 15.68 12.54 -9.39
CA ALA A 477 15.97 12.12 -10.77
C ALA A 477 15.17 10.89 -11.19
N LEU A 478 15.04 9.91 -10.32
CA LEU A 478 14.28 8.68 -10.59
C LEU A 478 12.78 8.97 -10.71
N ALA A 479 12.22 9.71 -9.75
CA ALA A 479 10.82 10.11 -9.78
C ALA A 479 10.49 10.97 -11.01
N PHE A 480 11.34 11.95 -11.33
CA PHE A 480 11.17 12.80 -12.50
C PHE A 480 11.29 12.04 -13.83
N SER A 481 12.21 11.06 -13.91
CA SER A 481 12.31 10.17 -15.06
C SER A 481 11.02 9.35 -15.26
N ARG A 482 10.43 8.84 -14.17
CA ARG A 482 9.13 8.13 -14.23
C ARG A 482 8.00 9.06 -14.65
N LEU A 483 7.95 10.27 -14.10
CA LEU A 483 6.96 11.27 -14.47
C LEU A 483 7.01 11.57 -15.98
N ARG A 484 8.21 11.79 -16.55
CA ARG A 484 8.40 12.01 -17.99
C ARG A 484 8.04 10.81 -18.88
N LYS A 485 8.06 9.59 -18.35
CA LYS A 485 7.60 8.38 -19.06
C LYS A 485 6.08 8.25 -19.07
N THR A 486 5.39 8.97 -18.19
CA THR A 486 3.94 9.14 -18.30
C THR A 486 3.72 10.01 -19.52
N GLY A 487 3.03 9.48 -20.54
CA GLY A 487 2.68 10.25 -21.73
C GLY A 487 1.85 11.47 -21.33
N GLY A 488 1.81 12.49 -22.19
CA GLY A 488 0.99 13.68 -21.96
C GLY A 488 -0.44 13.27 -21.62
N MET A 489 -0.80 13.35 -20.34
CA MET A 489 -2.12 12.99 -19.84
C MET A 489 -3.07 14.11 -20.21
N VAL A 490 -3.43 14.16 -21.48
CA VAL A 490 -4.29 15.19 -22.05
C VAL A 490 -5.74 14.80 -21.83
N ARG A 491 -6.44 15.57 -21.01
CA ARG A 491 -7.89 15.54 -20.97
C ARG A 491 -8.40 16.44 -22.08
N THR A 492 -8.99 15.84 -23.10
CA THR A 492 -9.81 16.60 -24.04
C THR A 492 -11.10 16.98 -23.31
N ASP A 493 -11.21 18.23 -22.88
CA ASP A 493 -12.17 18.77 -21.90
C ASP A 493 -13.67 18.65 -22.22
N LEU A 494 -14.05 17.85 -23.21
CA LEU A 494 -15.46 17.53 -23.46
C LEU A 494 -15.62 16.02 -23.48
N THR A 495 -16.39 15.52 -22.51
CA THR A 495 -16.96 14.18 -22.64
C THR A 495 -17.67 14.08 -23.98
N SER A 496 -17.67 12.90 -24.61
CA SER A 496 -18.34 12.72 -25.91
C SER A 496 -19.80 13.17 -25.88
N ARG A 497 -20.45 13.02 -24.73
CA ARG A 497 -21.80 13.53 -24.45
C ARG A 497 -21.86 15.06 -24.39
N ALA A 498 -20.99 15.71 -23.62
CA ALA A 498 -20.95 17.17 -23.56
C ALA A 498 -20.61 17.79 -24.92
N ARG A 499 -19.71 17.17 -25.68
CA ARG A 499 -19.42 17.57 -27.07
C ARG A 499 -20.67 17.43 -27.95
N GLN A 500 -21.38 16.31 -27.87
CA GLN A 500 -22.62 16.11 -28.63
C GLN A 500 -23.73 17.09 -28.24
N GLU A 501 -23.87 17.40 -26.95
CA GLU A 501 -24.85 18.37 -26.45
C GLU A 501 -24.51 19.79 -26.90
N ILE A 502 -23.23 20.18 -26.86
CA ILE A 502 -22.73 21.45 -27.41
C ILE A 502 -22.93 21.52 -28.93
N GLU A 503 -22.56 20.48 -29.66
CA GLU A 503 -22.74 20.40 -31.12
C GLU A 503 -24.22 20.41 -31.52
N HIS A 504 -25.09 19.78 -30.72
CA HIS A 504 -26.53 19.83 -30.92
C HIS A 504 -27.06 21.24 -30.67
N TYR A 505 -26.67 21.85 -29.55
CA TYR A 505 -27.05 23.22 -29.22
C TYR A 505 -26.62 24.22 -30.30
N VAL A 506 -25.37 24.15 -30.77
CA VAL A 506 -24.84 25.02 -31.83
C VAL A 506 -25.54 24.77 -33.17
N ARG A 507 -25.83 23.51 -33.52
CA ARG A 507 -26.63 23.20 -34.73
C ARG A 507 -28.04 23.79 -34.66
N THR A 508 -28.66 23.78 -33.49
CA THR A 508 -30.03 24.29 -33.31
C THR A 508 -30.10 25.81 -33.20
N ASN A 509 -29.09 26.45 -32.58
CA ASN A 509 -29.14 27.86 -32.21
C ASN A 509 -28.09 28.73 -32.93
N GLY A 510 -27.30 28.15 -33.84
CA GLY A 510 -26.29 28.82 -34.66
C GLY A 510 -24.99 29.17 -33.93
N SER A 511 -25.02 29.44 -32.62
CA SER A 511 -23.85 29.77 -31.81
C SER A 511 -24.07 29.45 -30.33
N LEU A 512 -22.99 29.42 -29.55
CA LEU A 512 -23.08 29.32 -28.09
C LEU A 512 -23.54 30.65 -27.47
N PRO A 513 -24.25 30.63 -26.32
CA PRO A 513 -24.64 31.85 -25.64
C PRO A 513 -23.43 32.73 -25.31
N PRO A 514 -23.53 34.07 -25.37
CA PRO A 514 -22.44 34.97 -24.99
C PRO A 514 -21.86 34.71 -23.60
N SER A 515 -22.69 34.27 -22.64
CA SER A 515 -22.26 33.89 -21.29
C SER A 515 -21.36 32.65 -21.26
N VAL A 516 -21.54 31.71 -22.19
CA VAL A 516 -20.69 30.50 -22.32
C VAL A 516 -19.43 30.84 -23.11
N LEU A 517 -19.54 31.66 -24.15
CA LEU A 517 -18.37 32.15 -24.90
C LEU A 517 -17.41 32.96 -24.02
N ALA A 518 -17.94 33.70 -23.04
CA ALA A 518 -17.15 34.44 -22.05
C ALA A 518 -16.36 33.54 -21.07
N LEU A 519 -16.71 32.26 -20.97
CA LEU A 519 -16.02 31.26 -20.14
C LEU A 519 -14.91 30.51 -20.90
N LEU A 520 -14.86 30.63 -22.23
CA LEU A 520 -13.80 30.01 -23.03
C LEU A 520 -12.50 30.82 -22.91
N PRO A 521 -11.32 30.16 -22.82
CA PRO A 521 -10.05 30.87 -22.80
C PRO A 521 -9.91 31.76 -24.04
N ARG A 522 -9.46 33.01 -23.86
CA ARG A 522 -9.21 33.94 -24.97
C ARG A 522 -8.18 33.31 -25.93
N GLY A 523 -8.66 32.83 -27.08
CA GLY A 523 -7.87 32.08 -28.06
C GLY A 523 -8.59 30.86 -28.66
N ALA A 524 -9.75 30.46 -28.11
CA ALA A 524 -10.56 29.33 -28.59
C ALA A 524 -11.80 29.73 -29.42
N HIS A 525 -11.77 30.91 -30.08
CA HIS A 525 -12.86 31.39 -30.93
C HIS A 525 -12.82 30.81 -32.34
#